data_AF-A0A7W7Y077-F1
#
_entry.id   AF-A0A7W7Y077-F1
#
_cell.length_a   1.000
_cell.length_b   1.000
_cell.length_c   1.000
_cell.angle_alpha   90.00
_cell.angle_beta   90.00
_cell.angle_gamma   90.00
#
_symmetry.space_group_name_H-M   'P 1'
#
loop_
_entity.id
_entity.type
_entity.pdbx_description
1 polymer ?
#
loop_
_entity_poly.entity_id
_entity_poly.type
_entity_poly.pdbx_seq_one_letter_code
_entity_poly.pdbx_strand_id
1 'polypeptide(L)' 'MSSRNTAASVRTRLLNRARETRQDFNLILTRYALERLLYRLSISPPTSTSSC' A
#
# COMPACT_ATOMS: atom_id res chain seq x y z
N MET A 1 -7.49 19.31 1.89
CA MET A 1 -6.05 19.67 2.05
C MET A 1 -5.33 18.56 2.82
N SER A 2 -4.07 18.26 2.47
CA SER A 2 -3.11 17.40 3.20
C SER A 2 -2.84 15.94 2.76
N SER A 3 -3.37 15.45 1.63
CA SER A 3 -2.97 14.15 1.05
C SER A 3 -1.49 14.11 0.59
N ARG A 4 -0.86 15.29 0.43
CA ARG A 4 0.53 15.44 -0.03
C ARG A 4 1.55 15.13 1.08
N ASN A 5 1.19 15.39 2.34
CA ASN A 5 2.06 15.13 3.50
C ASN A 5 1.98 13.68 3.97
N THR A 6 0.87 12.98 3.73
CA THR A 6 0.74 11.56 4.07
C THR A 6 1.65 10.70 3.20
N ALA A 7 1.74 10.96 1.88
CA ALA A 7 2.65 10.23 1.01
C ALA A 7 4.13 10.40 1.39
N ALA A 8 4.53 11.63 1.75
CA ALA A 8 5.88 11.91 2.25
C ALA A 8 6.15 11.20 3.60
N SER A 9 5.18 11.22 4.51
CA SER A 9 5.28 10.52 5.80
C SER A 9 5.37 9.00 5.64
N VAL A 10 4.64 8.43 4.68
CA VAL A 10 4.70 6.99 4.36
C VAL A 10 6.06 6.61 3.79
N ARG A 11 6.63 7.43 2.88
CA ARG A 11 8.01 7.22 2.39
C ARG A 11 9.04 7.25 3.52
N THR A 12 8.98 8.24 4.40
CA THR A 12 9.90 8.33 5.54
C THR A 12 9.78 7.12 6.46
N ARG A 13 8.55 6.65 6.74
CA ARG A 13 8.32 5.43 7.53
C ARG A 13 8.86 4.17 6.85
N LEU A 14 8.62 4.02 5.54
CA LEU A 14 9.15 2.90 4.75
C LEU A 14 10.68 2.92 4.70
N LEU A 15 11.28 4.10 4.60
CA LEU A 15 12.73 4.28 4.57
C LEU A 15 13.36 3.95 5.92
N ASN A 16 12.76 4.38 7.02
CA ASN A 16 13.19 4.01 8.37
C ASN A 16 13.09 2.48 8.57
N ARG A 17 11.97 1.88 8.15
CA ARG A 17 11.78 0.42 8.20
C ARG A 17 12.81 -0.33 7.37
N ALA A 18 13.14 0.16 6.16
CA ALA A 18 14.17 -0.43 5.30
C ALA A 18 15.54 -0.43 5.99
N ARG A 19 15.89 0.69 6.64
CA ARG A 19 17.15 0.84 7.39
C ARG A 19 17.23 -0.09 8.60
N GLU A 20 16.15 -0.19 9.38
CA GLU A 20 16.07 -1.09 10.54
C GLU A 20 16.18 -2.56 10.14
N THR A 21 15.52 -2.93 9.03
CA THR A 21 15.47 -4.33 8.58
C THR A 21 16.61 -4.69 7.62
N ARG A 22 17.53 -3.74 7.33
CA ARG A 22 18.57 -3.82 6.28
C ARG A 22 18.05 -4.40 4.95
N GLN A 23 16.82 -4.09 4.62
CA GLN A 23 16.17 -4.56 3.41
C GLN A 23 16.15 -3.47 2.36
N ASP A 24 16.15 -3.89 1.10
CA ASP A 24 16.14 -2.98 -0.02
C ASP A 24 14.87 -2.13 -0.01
N PHE A 25 15.03 -0.80 0.01
CA PHE A 25 13.89 0.12 0.06
C PHE A 25 12.96 -0.09 -1.13
N ASN A 26 13.53 -0.41 -2.30
CA ASN A 26 12.77 -0.67 -3.52
C ASN A 26 11.92 -1.95 -3.39
N LEU A 27 12.44 -2.98 -2.72
CA LEU A 27 11.70 -4.20 -2.42
C LEU A 27 10.49 -3.93 -1.52
N ILE A 28 10.68 -3.17 -0.44
CA ILE A 28 9.61 -2.84 0.50
C ILE A 28 8.55 -1.96 -0.18
N LEU A 29 8.98 -0.99 -1.00
CA LEU A 29 8.08 -0.11 -1.74
C LEU A 29 7.25 -0.90 -2.76
N THR A 30 7.89 -1.81 -3.50
CA THR A 30 7.22 -2.69 -4.45
C THR A 30 6.20 -3.60 -3.75
N ARG A 31 6.59 -4.23 -2.63
CA ARG A 31 5.69 -5.09 -1.85
C ARG A 31 4.47 -4.32 -1.33
N TYR A 32 4.71 -3.13 -0.77
CA TYR A 32 3.64 -2.26 -0.29
C TYR A 32 2.69 -1.83 -1.42
N ALA A 33 3.22 -1.48 -2.60
CA ALA A 33 2.41 -1.11 -3.76
C ALA A 33 1.57 -2.29 -4.27
N LEU A 34 2.16 -3.49 -4.34
CA LEU A 34 1.47 -4.72 -4.72
C LEU A 34 0.37 -5.08 -3.72
N GLU A 35 0.66 -5.09 -2.41
CA GLU A 35 -0.34 -5.32 -1.36
C GLU A 35 -1.49 -4.31 -1.46
N ARG A 36 -1.19 -3.03 -1.72
CA ARG A 36 -2.23 -2.00 -1.88
C ARG A 36 -3.05 -2.19 -3.14
N LEU A 37 -2.44 -2.60 -4.24
CA LEU A 37 -3.11 -2.91 -5.50
C LEU A 37 -4.02 -4.13 -5.33
N LEU A 38 -3.50 -5.21 -4.76
CA LEU A 38 -4.25 -6.43 -4.46
C LEU A 38 -5.39 -6.15 -3.48
N TYR A 39 -5.16 -5.35 -2.44
CA TYR A 39 -6.22 -4.88 -1.55
C TYR A 39 -7.31 -4.18 -2.36
N ARG A 40 -6.96 -3.20 -3.20
CA ARG A 40 -7.90 -2.45 -4.05
C ARG A 40 -8.71 -3.32 -5.01
N LEU A 41 -8.12 -4.38 -5.55
CA LEU A 41 -8.80 -5.33 -6.40
C LEU A 41 -9.71 -6.27 -5.57
N SER A 42 -9.24 -6.71 -4.41
CA SER A 42 -9.98 -7.60 -3.51
C SER A 42 -11.16 -6.93 -2.82
N ILE A 43 -11.11 -5.62 -2.59
CA ILE A 43 -12.27 -4.83 -2.12
C ILE A 43 -13.26 -4.51 -3.24
N SER A 44 -13.24 -5.24 -4.37
CA SER A 44 -14.45 -5.36 -5.19
C SER A 44 -15.56 -5.88 -4.27
N PRO A 45 -16.59 -5.08 -3.96
CA PRO A 45 -17.73 -5.61 -3.23
C PRO A 45 -18.26 -6.78 -4.04
N PRO A 46 -18.61 -7.92 -3.42
CA PRO A 46 -19.40 -8.92 -4.12
C PRO A 46 -20.76 -8.31 -4.43
N THR A 47 -20.87 -7.58 -5.53
CA THR A 47 -22.14 -7.29 -6.19
C THR A 47 -22.57 -8.55 -6.94
N SER A 48 -22.84 -9.59 -6.16
CA SER A 48 -23.68 -10.71 -6.56
C SER A 48 -24.79 -10.83 -5.53
N THR A 49 -25.50 -9.72 -5.30
CA THR A 49 -26.96 -9.85 -5.22
C THR A 49 -27.45 -10.10 -6.64
N SER A 50 -27.45 -11.38 -6.98
CA SER A 50 -28.61 -12.07 -7.52
C SER A 50 -29.59 -11.18 -8.29
N SER A 51 -29.59 -11.33 -9.62
CA SER A 51 -30.86 -11.37 -10.32
C SER A 51 -31.75 -12.42 -9.63
N CYS A 52 -32.83 -11.99 -8.98
CA CYS A 52 -34.08 -12.71 -8.73
C CYS A 52 -35.07 -11.73 -8.10
#